data_AF-A0A6G7P5Y5-F1
#
_entry.id   AF-A0A6G7P5Y5-F1
#
_cell.length_a   1.000
_cell.length_b   1.000
_cell.length_c   1.000
_cell.angle_alpha   90.00
_cell.angle_beta   90.00
_cell.angle_gamma   90.00
#
_symmetry.space_group_name_H-M   'P 1'
#
loop_
_entity.id
_entity.type
_entity.pdbx_description
1 polymer ?
#
loop_
_entity_poly.entity_id
_entity_poly.type
_entity_poly.pdbx_seq_one_letter_code
_entity_poly.pdbx_strand_id
1 'polypeptide(L)'
;MVDTPSGETYAEIAARHGRSESRVRSGWARHPAWPKPIGRRGRQLVFDPAAVDKAIAEHIERPAVELEPRRLYTAKEIEALTGITAATIRADRSKGRWPAPDDSSGRAHRWYGATVTQALARRRGYHRTETDN
;
A
#
# COMPACT_ATOMS: atom_id res chain seq x y z
N MET A 1 -31.01 7.60 -2.09
CA MET A 1 -30.67 7.93 -3.48
C MET A 1 -29.19 8.23 -3.50
N VAL A 2 -28.37 7.32 -4.03
CA VAL A 2 -26.96 7.62 -4.34
C VAL A 2 -26.83 7.39 -5.83
N ASP A 3 -26.67 8.51 -6.54
CA ASP A 3 -26.45 8.62 -7.97
C ASP A 3 -25.50 7.55 -8.49
N THR A 4 -25.98 6.79 -9.46
CA THR A 4 -25.16 5.90 -10.30
C THR A 4 -23.99 6.68 -10.87
N PRO A 5 -22.72 6.32 -10.62
CA PRO A 5 -21.65 6.99 -11.33
C PRO A 5 -21.64 6.46 -12.76
N SER A 6 -21.84 7.36 -13.72
CA SER A 6 -21.31 7.19 -15.07
C SER A 6 -19.83 6.87 -14.92
N GLY A 7 -19.39 5.68 -15.32
CA GLY A 7 -18.12 5.09 -14.89
C GLY A 7 -16.87 5.99 -15.00
N GLU A 8 -15.80 5.57 -14.32
CA GLU A 8 -14.59 6.34 -14.13
C GLU A 8 -13.53 6.02 -15.19
N THR A 9 -12.82 7.05 -15.63
CA THR A 9 -11.63 6.94 -16.46
C THR A 9 -10.38 6.77 -15.60
N TYR A 10 -9.25 6.37 -16.21
CA TYR A 10 -7.99 6.23 -15.49
C TYR A 10 -7.56 7.51 -14.74
N ALA A 11 -7.85 8.69 -15.29
CA ALA A 11 -7.54 9.96 -14.66
C ALA A 11 -8.39 10.20 -13.40
N GLU A 12 -9.69 9.88 -13.45
CA GLU A 12 -10.61 9.99 -12.30
C GLU A 12 -10.23 8.99 -11.20
N ILE A 13 -9.92 7.73 -11.57
CA ILE A 13 -9.43 6.71 -10.64
C ILE A 13 -8.13 7.19 -9.98
N ALA A 14 -7.19 7.75 -10.76
CA ALA A 14 -5.93 8.24 -10.25
C ALA A 14 -6.12 9.38 -9.24
N ALA A 15 -6.96 10.36 -9.57
CA ALA A 15 -7.28 11.48 -8.68
C ALA A 15 -7.92 11.01 -7.37
N ARG A 16 -8.87 10.09 -7.44
CA ARG A 16 -9.58 9.53 -6.27
C ARG A 16 -8.64 8.81 -5.31
N HIS A 17 -7.69 8.05 -5.85
CA HIS A 17 -6.73 7.27 -5.07
C HIS A 17 -5.43 8.05 -4.74
N GLY A 18 -5.34 9.34 -5.09
CA GLY A 18 -4.16 10.16 -4.87
C GLY A 18 -2.90 9.62 -5.56
N ARG A 19 -3.06 8.98 -6.72
CA ARG A 19 -1.98 8.39 -7.54
C ARG A 19 -1.88 9.10 -8.89
N SER A 20 -0.78 8.87 -9.60
CA SER A 20 -0.64 9.35 -10.98
C SER A 20 -1.36 8.42 -11.96
N GLU A 21 -1.94 8.98 -13.03
CA GLU A 21 -2.61 8.21 -14.09
C GLU A 21 -1.68 7.14 -14.69
N SER A 22 -0.41 7.50 -14.91
CA SER A 22 0.60 6.56 -15.40
C SER A 22 0.76 5.35 -14.49
N ARG A 23 0.71 5.52 -13.16
CA ARG A 23 0.80 4.41 -12.21
C ARG A 23 -0.42 3.49 -12.26
N VAL A 24 -1.61 4.07 -12.40
CA VAL A 24 -2.84 3.29 -12.59
C VAL A 24 -2.77 2.51 -13.90
N ARG A 25 -2.39 3.15 -15.01
CA ARG A 25 -2.39 2.53 -16.34
C ARG A 25 -1.27 1.50 -16.55
N SER A 26 -0.06 1.78 -16.07
CA SER A 26 1.11 0.92 -16.28
C SER A 26 1.33 -0.10 -15.15
N GLY A 27 0.83 0.19 -13.95
CA GLY A 27 0.91 -0.71 -12.80
C GLY A 27 -0.39 -1.47 -12.59
N TRP A 28 -1.44 -0.74 -12.21
CA TRP A 28 -2.68 -1.35 -11.74
C TRP A 28 -3.45 -2.06 -12.86
N ALA A 29 -3.59 -1.43 -14.01
CA ALA A 29 -4.31 -1.96 -15.16
C ALA A 29 -3.61 -3.14 -15.85
N ARG A 30 -2.36 -3.45 -15.49
CA ARG A 30 -1.67 -4.67 -15.93
C ARG A 30 -1.99 -5.88 -15.06
N HIS A 31 -2.62 -5.67 -13.91
CA HIS A 31 -2.99 -6.75 -13.03
C HIS A 31 -4.07 -7.63 -13.69
N PRO A 32 -3.96 -8.97 -13.68
CA PRO A 32 -4.93 -9.85 -14.34
C PRO A 32 -6.34 -9.76 -13.75
N ALA A 33 -6.46 -9.33 -12.48
CA ALA A 33 -7.73 -9.08 -11.82
C ALA A 33 -8.28 -7.65 -12.02
N TRP A 34 -7.64 -6.83 -12.86
CA TRP A 34 -8.16 -5.50 -13.16
C TRP A 34 -9.49 -5.60 -13.91
N PRO A 35 -10.50 -4.78 -13.58
CA PRO A 35 -11.81 -4.87 -14.19
C PRO A 35 -11.75 -4.58 -15.69
N LYS A 36 -12.61 -5.27 -16.44
CA LYS A 36 -12.80 -4.98 -17.86
C LYS A 36 -13.47 -3.60 -18.01
N PRO A 37 -13.11 -2.81 -19.02
CA PRO A 37 -13.76 -1.55 -19.28
C PRO A 37 -15.24 -1.77 -19.64
N ILE A 38 -16.12 -1.00 -19.03
CA ILE A 38 -17.57 -1.00 -19.31
C ILE A 38 -17.93 -0.21 -20.56
N GLY A 39 -17.00 0.61 -21.06
CA GLY A 39 -17.20 1.41 -22.26
C GLY A 39 -16.04 2.36 -22.56
N ARG A 40 -16.33 3.37 -23.36
CA ARG A 40 -15.39 4.44 -23.71
C ARG A 40 -16.06 5.81 -23.61
N ARG A 41 -15.34 6.78 -23.04
CA ARG A 41 -15.71 8.20 -23.03
C ARG A 41 -14.69 8.91 -23.92
N GLY A 42 -15.05 9.11 -25.19
CA GLY A 42 -14.12 9.55 -26.22
C GLY A 42 -12.97 8.56 -26.43
N ARG A 43 -11.73 9.00 -26.21
CA ARG A 43 -10.52 8.15 -26.33
C ARG A 43 -10.19 7.38 -25.05
N GLN A 44 -10.90 7.62 -23.95
CA GLN A 44 -10.60 7.06 -22.65
C GLN A 44 -11.47 5.83 -22.37
N LEU A 45 -10.87 4.78 -21.81
CA LEU A 45 -11.58 3.61 -21.31
C LEU A 45 -12.30 3.99 -20.02
N VAL A 46 -13.53 3.50 -19.88
CA VAL A 46 -14.39 3.74 -18.72
C VAL A 46 -14.52 2.44 -17.95
N PHE A 47 -14.38 2.52 -16.62
CA PHE A 47 -14.45 1.39 -15.71
C PHE A 47 -15.57 1.60 -14.69
N ASP A 48 -16.08 0.50 -14.17
CA ASP A 48 -16.99 0.54 -13.03
C ASP A 48 -16.19 0.90 -11.76
N PRO A 49 -16.49 2.01 -11.07
CA PRO A 49 -15.79 2.41 -9.84
C PRO A 49 -15.83 1.33 -8.76
N ALA A 50 -16.94 0.60 -8.61
CA ALA A 50 -17.07 -0.44 -7.60
C ALA A 50 -16.16 -1.64 -7.90
N ALA A 51 -16.06 -2.02 -9.17
CA ALA A 51 -15.17 -3.10 -9.60
C ALA A 51 -13.68 -2.69 -9.49
N VAL A 52 -13.36 -1.43 -9.78
CA VAL A 52 -12.03 -0.86 -9.59
C VAL A 52 -11.65 -0.87 -8.11
N ASP A 53 -12.53 -0.41 -7.22
CA ASP A 53 -12.26 -0.40 -5.78
C ASP A 53 -12.05 -1.81 -5.22
N LYS A 54 -12.86 -2.76 -5.66
CA LYS A 54 -12.70 -4.16 -5.27
C LYS A 54 -11.35 -4.71 -5.74
N ALA A 55 -11.00 -4.50 -7.01
CA ALA A 55 -9.71 -4.96 -7.54
C ALA A 55 -8.53 -4.29 -6.84
N ILE A 56 -8.66 -3.01 -6.50
CA ILE A 56 -7.62 -2.29 -5.76
C ILE A 56 -7.50 -2.86 -4.35
N ALA A 57 -8.59 -2.98 -3.60
CA ALA A 57 -8.58 -3.49 -2.23
C ALA A 57 -8.11 -4.95 -2.12
N GLU A 58 -8.46 -5.80 -3.09
CA GLU A 58 -8.11 -7.22 -3.05
C GLU A 58 -6.68 -7.50 -3.53
N HIS A 59 -6.20 -6.75 -4.52
CA HIS A 59 -4.97 -7.13 -5.24
C HIS A 59 -3.87 -6.07 -5.27
N ILE A 60 -4.18 -4.81 -4.99
CA ILE A 60 -3.25 -3.70 -5.24
C ILE A 60 -2.86 -3.00 -3.95
N GLU A 61 -3.84 -2.55 -3.17
CA GLU A 61 -3.62 -2.02 -1.84
C GLU A 61 -3.74 -3.16 -0.85
N ARG A 62 -2.59 -3.70 -0.42
CA ARG A 62 -2.58 -4.53 0.78
C ARG A 62 -3.15 -3.69 1.92
N PRO A 63 -4.21 -4.15 2.63
CA PRO A 63 -4.70 -3.44 3.79
C PRO A 63 -3.53 -3.20 4.74
N ALA A 64 -3.41 -1.96 5.21
CA ALA A 64 -2.46 -1.64 6.24
C ALA A 64 -2.87 -2.43 7.48
N VAL A 65 -2.25 -3.59 7.70
CA VAL A 65 -2.57 -4.39 8.88
C VAL A 65 -2.25 -3.54 10.10
N GLU A 66 -3.29 -3.27 10.88
CA GLU A 66 -3.17 -2.55 12.14
C GLU A 66 -2.45 -3.47 13.13
N LEU A 67 -1.21 -3.12 13.43
CA LEU A 67 -0.45 -3.78 14.49
C LEU A 67 -0.93 -3.25 15.84
N GLU A 68 -1.17 -4.14 16.80
CA GLU A 68 -1.53 -3.75 18.15
C GLU A 68 -0.40 -2.90 18.77
N PRO A 69 -0.66 -1.64 19.16
CA PRO A 69 0.42 -0.68 19.46
C PRO A 69 1.39 -1.13 20.54
N ARG A 70 0.88 -1.82 21.58
CA ARG A 70 1.64 -2.25 22.76
C ARG A 70 2.12 -3.70 22.69
N ARG A 71 1.81 -4.42 21.62
CA ARG A 71 2.28 -5.78 21.43
C ARG A 71 3.66 -5.76 20.80
N LEU A 72 4.54 -6.63 21.30
CA LEU A 72 5.85 -6.86 20.72
C LEU A 72 5.74 -7.88 19.59
N TYR A 73 6.29 -7.53 18.43
CA TYR A 73 6.34 -8.39 17.25
C TYR A 73 7.80 -8.66 16.85
N THR A 74 8.07 -9.90 16.47
CA THR A 74 9.32 -10.31 15.83
C THR A 74 9.32 -9.94 14.36
N ALA A 75 10.50 -9.90 13.73
CA ALA A 75 10.60 -9.64 12.29
C ALA A 75 9.80 -10.64 11.43
N LYS A 76 9.64 -11.90 11.86
CA LYS A 76 8.82 -12.90 11.16
C LYS A 76 7.32 -12.62 11.28
N GLU A 77 6.86 -12.16 12.44
CA GLU A 77 5.46 -11.78 12.63
C GLU A 77 5.13 -10.49 11.86
N ILE A 78 6.04 -9.52 11.87
CA ILE A 78 5.93 -8.31 11.04
C ILE A 78 5.86 -8.68 9.56
N GLU A 79 6.66 -9.65 9.10
CA GLU A 79 6.61 -10.15 7.74
C GLU A 79 5.26 -10.76 7.38
N ALA A 80 4.71 -11.62 8.25
CA ALA A 80 3.39 -12.21 8.03
C ALA A 80 2.27 -11.17 7.97
N LEU A 81 2.36 -10.11 8.79
CA LEU A 81 1.32 -9.10 8.92
C LEU A 81 1.44 -7.96 7.89
N THR A 82 2.66 -7.52 7.59
CA THR A 82 2.89 -6.32 6.76
C THR A 82 3.40 -6.66 5.36
N GLY A 83 3.87 -7.90 5.16
CA GLY A 83 4.50 -8.35 3.93
C GLY A 83 5.91 -7.83 3.69
N ILE A 84 6.51 -7.10 4.65
CA ILE A 84 7.94 -6.74 4.59
C ILE A 84 8.75 -7.92 5.10
N THR A 85 9.61 -8.49 4.25
CA THR A 85 10.38 -9.68 4.63
C THR A 85 11.25 -9.43 5.87
N ALA A 86 11.40 -10.45 6.72
CA ALA A 86 12.29 -10.34 7.88
C ALA A 86 13.74 -10.07 7.47
N ALA A 87 14.15 -10.48 6.26
CA ALA A 87 15.46 -10.15 5.69
C ALA A 87 15.58 -8.64 5.41
N THR A 88 14.57 -8.03 4.79
CA THR A 88 14.51 -6.57 4.56
C THR A 88 14.55 -5.81 5.88
N ILE A 89 13.78 -6.23 6.90
CA ILE A 89 13.79 -5.58 8.23
C ILE A 89 15.20 -5.61 8.83
N ARG A 90 15.89 -6.76 8.78
CA ARG A 90 17.26 -6.88 9.30
C ARG A 90 18.25 -6.03 8.51
N ALA A 91 18.13 -5.98 7.19
CA ALA A 91 19.00 -5.18 6.31
C ALA A 91 18.77 -3.67 6.48
N ASP A 92 17.51 -3.23 6.59
CA ASP A 92 17.20 -1.82 6.83
C ASP A 92 17.65 -1.40 8.24
N ARG A 93 17.57 -2.31 9.23
CA ARG A 93 18.12 -2.07 10.57
C ARG A 93 19.63 -1.88 10.55
N SER A 94 20.39 -2.75 9.87
CA SER A 94 21.84 -2.60 9.79
C SER A 94 22.27 -1.31 9.07
N LYS A 95 21.42 -0.78 8.19
CA LYS A 95 21.60 0.49 7.49
C LYS A 95 21.07 1.72 8.25
N GLY A 96 20.53 1.54 9.46
CA GLY A 96 19.93 2.63 10.26
C GLY A 96 18.61 3.18 9.68
N ARG A 97 18.02 2.51 8.69
CA ARG A 97 16.74 2.89 8.05
C ARG A 97 15.52 2.31 8.76
N TRP A 98 15.73 1.27 9.58
CA TRP A 98 14.71 0.68 10.44
C TRP A 98 14.99 1.05 11.91
N PRO A 99 13.95 1.29 12.73
CA PRO A 99 14.13 1.62 14.14
C PRO A 99 14.88 0.53 14.91
N ALA A 100 15.58 0.94 15.96
CA ALA A 100 16.16 0.02 16.93
C ALA A 100 15.05 -0.85 17.56
N PRO A 101 15.34 -2.10 17.94
CA PRO A 101 14.37 -2.95 18.63
C PRO A 101 14.02 -2.39 20.01
N ASP A 102 12.74 -2.44 20.34
CA ASP A 102 12.21 -2.02 21.64
C ASP A 102 12.51 -3.07 22.73
N ASP A 103 12.64 -4.34 22.33
CA ASP A 103 13.07 -5.43 23.20
C ASP A 103 14.11 -6.31 22.48
N SER A 104 15.27 -6.44 23.13
CA SER A 104 16.41 -7.28 22.73
C SER A 104 16.79 -8.32 23.79
N SER A 105 16.00 -8.45 24.85
CA SER A 105 16.28 -9.39 25.96
C SER A 105 16.13 -10.86 25.55
N GLY A 106 15.36 -11.13 24.50
CA GLY A 106 15.16 -12.47 23.95
C GLY A 106 16.12 -12.83 22.82
N ARG A 107 16.02 -14.08 22.34
CA ARG A 107 16.79 -14.63 21.20
C ARG A 107 16.51 -13.92 19.86
N ALA A 108 15.44 -13.12 19.78
CA ALA A 108 15.08 -12.35 18.61
C ALA A 108 14.75 -10.91 19.00
N HIS A 109 15.20 -9.97 18.18
CA HIS A 109 14.82 -8.56 18.29
C HIS A 109 13.32 -8.40 18.05
N ARG A 110 12.68 -7.58 18.89
CA ARG A 110 11.24 -7.31 18.88
C ARG A 110 10.98 -5.81 18.85
N TRP A 111 9.86 -5.45 18.25
CA TRP A 111 9.39 -4.07 18.14
C TRP A 111 7.95 -3.96 18.56
N TYR A 112 7.57 -2.86 19.18
CA TYR A 112 6.17 -2.55 19.42
C TYR A 112 5.43 -2.32 18.11
N GLY A 113 4.16 -2.71 18.06
CA GLY A 113 3.29 -2.40 16.91
C GLY A 113 3.26 -0.91 16.57
N ALA A 114 3.36 -0.04 17.58
CA ALA A 114 3.48 1.41 17.40
C ALA A 114 4.76 1.80 16.64
N THR A 115 5.92 1.24 17.04
CA THR A 115 7.23 1.49 16.43
C THR A 115 7.25 1.03 14.97
N VAL A 116 6.70 -0.15 14.69
CA VAL A 116 6.61 -0.69 13.33
C VAL A 116 5.64 0.14 12.48
N THR A 117 4.46 0.49 13.01
CA THR A 117 3.50 1.34 12.31
C THR A 117 4.10 2.71 11.96
N GLN A 118 4.86 3.31 12.87
CA GLN A 118 5.57 4.57 12.61
C GLN A 118 6.65 4.41 11.51
N ALA A 119 7.41 3.31 11.54
CA ALA A 119 8.40 3.00 10.50
C ALA A 119 7.74 2.82 9.13
N LEU A 120 6.61 2.11 9.07
CA LEU A 120 5.81 1.94 7.85
C LEU A 120 5.26 3.27 7.34
N ALA A 121 4.76 4.13 8.24
CA ALA A 121 4.26 5.45 7.89
C ALA A 121 5.36 6.33 7.28
N ARG A 122 6.57 6.35 7.87
CA ARG A 122 7.74 7.06 7.30
C ARG A 122 8.12 6.52 5.93
N ARG A 123 8.09 5.20 5.75
CA ARG A 123 8.40 4.54 4.47
C ARG A 123 7.36 4.87 3.38
N ARG A 124 6.08 5.00 3.74
CA ARG A 124 5.01 5.48 2.85
C ARG A 124 5.15 6.97 2.54
N GLY A 125 5.57 7.78 3.51
CA GLY A 125 5.83 9.20 3.36
C GLY A 125 6.97 9.49 2.39
N TYR A 126 8.04 8.69 2.38
CA TYR A 126 9.14 8.84 1.43
C TYR A 126 8.70 8.68 -0.03
N HIS A 127 7.68 7.86 -0.31
CA HIS A 127 7.09 7.77 -1.64
C HIS A 127 6.19 8.97 -2.01
N ARG A 128 5.96 9.93 -1.11
CA ARG A 128 5.15 11.13 -1.35
C ARG A 128 5.98 12.39 -1.64
N THR A 129 7.30 12.31 -1.60
CA THR A 129 8.18 13.46 -1.84
C THR A 129 9.32 13.08 -2.77
N GLU A 130 9.00 12.91 -4.06
CA GLU A 130 9.97 13.13 -5.15
C GLU A 130 9.21 13.42 -6.46
N THR A 131 8.45 14.51 -6.47
CA THR A 131 8.08 15.27 -7.69
C THR A 131 7.70 16.68 -7.24
N ASP A 132 8.71 17.45 -6.86
CA ASP A 132 8.71 18.91 -6.98
C ASP A 132 10.17 19.35 -7.11
N ASN A 133 10.68 19.25 -8.34
CA ASN A 133 11.64 20.17 -8.94
C ASN A 133 11.64 19.95 -10.46
#